data_AF-X1KYL0-F1
#
_entry.id   AF-X1KYL0-F1
#
_cell.length_a   1.000
_cell.length_b   1.000
_cell.length_c   1.000
_cell.angle_alpha   90.00
_cell.angle_beta   90.00
_cell.angle_gamma   90.00
#
_symmetry.space_group_name_H-M   'P 1'
#
loop_
_entity.id
_entity.type
_entity.pdbx_description
1 polymer ?
#
loop_
_entity_poly.entity_id
_entity_poly.type
_entity_poly.pdbx_seq_one_letter_code
_entity_poly.pdbx_strand_id
1 'polypeptide(L)' 'MTRKELAEKTGVNFQTIGYLERAEYNPSLDLAFRVSEVFGFPVDFIFSTQPQIPISEELHKRIQ' A
#
# COMPACT_ATOMS: atom_id res chain seq x y z
N MET A 1 3.37 -10.49 -9.73
CA MET A 1 4.60 -9.72 -10.02
C MET A 1 5.66 -10.04 -8.98
N THR A 2 6.93 -9.96 -9.32
CA THR A 2 8.04 -10.05 -8.35
C THR A 2 8.32 -8.69 -7.72
N ARG A 3 9.04 -8.65 -6.59
CA ARG A 3 9.51 -7.38 -5.98
C ARG A 3 10.37 -6.56 -6.94
N LYS A 4 11.12 -7.21 -7.83
CA LYS A 4 11.99 -6.56 -8.83
C LYS A 4 11.15 -5.87 -9.90
N GLU A 5 10.14 -6.56 -10.40
CA GLU A 5 9.17 -5.98 -11.34
C GLU A 5 8.44 -4.79 -10.72
N LEU A 6 8.04 -4.87 -9.45
CA LEU A 6 7.40 -3.75 -8.76
C LEU A 6 8.36 -2.56 -8.60
N ALA A 7 9.60 -2.82 -8.19
CA ALA A 7 10.62 -1.78 -8.05
C ALA A 7 10.94 -1.07 -9.38
N GLU A 8 11.02 -1.83 -10.48
CA GLU A 8 11.19 -1.28 -11.83
C GLU A 8 10.00 -0.41 -12.24
N LYS A 9 8.77 -0.90 -12.05
CA LYS A 9 7.54 -0.15 -12.37
C LYS A 9 7.36 1.11 -11.52
N THR A 10 7.83 1.08 -10.28
CA THR A 10 7.71 2.19 -9.32
C THR A 10 8.99 3.01 -9.22
N GLY A 11 10.01 2.76 -10.05
CA GLY A 11 11.25 3.56 -10.07
C GLY A 11 11.95 3.68 -8.72
N VAL A 12 11.93 2.64 -7.88
CA VAL A 12 12.65 2.59 -6.60
C VAL A 12 13.64 1.44 -6.55
N ASN A 13 14.50 1.44 -5.54
CA ASN A 13 15.36 0.30 -5.27
C ASN A 13 14.51 -0.91 -4.84
N PHE A 14 14.86 -2.12 -5.32
CA PHE A 14 14.27 -3.39 -4.89
C PHE A 14 14.17 -3.55 -3.37
N GLN A 15 15.15 -3.05 -2.62
CA GLN A 15 15.16 -3.08 -1.16
C GLN A 15 14.03 -2.25 -0.56
N THR A 16 13.66 -1.13 -1.19
CA THR A 16 12.53 -0.28 -0.77
C THR A 16 11.23 -1.07 -0.73
N ILE A 17 10.99 -1.93 -1.72
CA ILE A 17 9.82 -2.82 -1.72
C ILE A 17 9.86 -3.76 -0.51
N GLY A 18 11.03 -4.32 -0.21
CA GLY A 18 11.20 -5.15 0.98
C GLY A 18 10.93 -4.40 2.29
N TYR A 19 11.35 -3.14 2.41
CA TYR A 19 11.07 -2.31 3.58
C TYR A 19 9.57 -1.98 3.73
N LEU A 20 8.88 -1.73 2.61
CA LEU A 20 7.43 -1.50 2.61
C LEU A 20 6.66 -2.72 3.12
N GLU A 21 6.99 -3.92 2.65
CA GLU A 21 6.31 -5.15 3.07
C GLU A 21 6.48 -5.47 4.56
N ARG A 22 7.61 -5.11 5.14
CA ARG A 22 7.87 -5.27 6.59
C ARG A 22 7.36 -4.10 7.43
N ALA A 23 6.71 -3.11 6.81
CA ALA A 23 6.29 -1.87 7.45
C ALA A 23 7.44 -1.11 8.14
N GLU A 24 8.68 -1.31 7.69
CA GLU A 24 9.89 -0.64 8.20
C GLU A 24 10.06 0.75 7.55
N TYR A 25 9.30 1.04 6.51
CA TYR A 25 9.35 2.29 5.77
C TYR A 25 7.92 2.74 5.41
N ASN A 26 7.60 4.00 5.72
CA ASN A 26 6.41 4.63 5.19
C ASN A 26 6.73 5.21 3.81
N PRO A 27 5.96 4.88 2.76
CA PRO A 27 6.19 5.43 1.42
C PRO A 27 6.01 6.95 1.42
N SER A 28 6.66 7.64 0.48
CA SER A 28 6.26 9.01 0.14
C SER A 28 4.89 8.99 -0.55
N LEU A 29 4.21 10.13 -0.61
CA LEU A 29 2.95 10.25 -1.35
C LEU A 29 3.14 9.91 -2.84
N ASP A 30 4.25 10.33 -3.45
CA ASP A 30 4.64 9.98 -4.82
C ASP A 30 4.80 8.46 -5.03
N LEU A 31 5.46 7.77 -4.08
CA LEU A 31 5.60 6.31 -4.16
C LEU A 31 4.24 5.62 -4.00
N ALA A 32 3.38 6.13 -3.10
CA ALA A 32 2.02 5.60 -2.97
C ALA A 32 1.23 5.75 -4.27
N PHE A 33 1.30 6.90 -4.96
CA PHE A 33 0.63 7.08 -6.25
C PHE A 33 1.13 6.09 -7.31
N ARG A 34 2.45 5.96 -7.48
CA ARG A 34 3.01 5.00 -8.46
C ARG A 34 2.65 3.55 -8.13
N VAL A 35 2.63 3.18 -6.85
CA VAL A 35 2.15 1.85 -6.42
C VAL A 35 0.67 1.71 -6.75
N SER A 36 -0.16 2.70 -6.45
CA SER A 36 -1.61 2.70 -6.72
C SER A 36 -1.90 2.50 -8.21
N GLU A 37 -1.15 3.16 -9.09
CA GLU A 37 -1.25 3.02 -10.56
C GLU A 37 -0.87 1.62 -11.04
N VAL A 38 0.18 1.01 -10.47
CA VAL A 38 0.62 -0.34 -10.83
C VAL A 38 -0.45 -1.40 -10.53
N PHE A 39 -1.17 -1.23 -9.42
CA PHE A 39 -2.21 -2.18 -9.00
C PHE A 39 -3.62 -1.78 -9.45
N GLY A 40 -3.81 -0.58 -10.00
CA GLY A 40 -5.12 -0.09 -10.43
C GLY A 40 -6.08 0.21 -9.26
N PHE A 41 -5.53 0.55 -8.10
CA PHE A 41 -6.33 0.93 -6.92
C PHE A 41 -6.21 2.43 -6.65
N PRO A 42 -7.24 3.04 -6.02
CA PRO A 42 -7.14 4.37 -5.45
C PRO A 42 -5.99 4.49 -4.42
N VAL A 43 -5.35 5.66 -4.35
CA VAL A 43 -4.22 5.91 -3.42
C VAL A 43 -4.64 5.85 -1.94
N ASP A 44 -5.92 6.08 -1.64
CA ASP A 44 -6.47 6.05 -0.29
C ASP A 44 -6.50 4.64 0.33
N PHE A 45 -6.30 3.59 -0.48
CA PHE A 45 -6.03 2.23 0.02
C PHE A 45 -4.66 2.13 0.71
N ILE A 46 -3.71 3.00 0.34
CA ILE A 46 -2.36 3.06 0.91
C ILE A 46 -2.32 4.09 2.05
N PHE A 47 -2.94 5.26 1.84
CA PHE A 47 -3.00 6.33 2.83
C PHE A 47 -4.42 6.71 3.21
N SER A 48 -4.76 6.57 4.48
CA SER A 48 -6.05 7.00 5.00
C SER A 48 -5.88 8.06 6.07
N THR A 49 -6.75 9.06 6.07
CA THR A 49 -6.86 10.05 7.17
C THR A 49 -7.49 9.46 8.43
N GLN A 50 -8.06 8.25 8.32
CA GLN A 50 -8.62 7.50 9.43
C GLN A 50 -7.89 6.15 9.57
N PRO A 51 -7.71 5.62 10.79
CA PRO A 51 -7.20 4.28 10.99
C PRO A 51 -8.03 3.26 10.21
N GLN A 52 -7.39 2.43 9.40
CA GLN A 52 -8.06 1.28 8.81
C GLN A 52 -8.28 0.24 9.93
N ILE A 53 -9.52 -0.17 10.12
CA ILE A 53 -9.87 -1.21 11.10
C ILE A 53 -9.78 -2.59 10.47
N PRO A 54 -9.50 -3.65 11.24
CA PRO A 54 -9.56 -5.02 10.73
C PRO A 54 -10.93 -5.30 10.10
N ILE A 55 -10.93 -6.08 9.01
CA ILE A 55 -12.16 -6.48 8.32
C ILE A 55 -13.16 -7.14 9.29
N SER A 56 -12.67 -7.90 10.27
CA SER A 56 -13.52 -8.48 11.31
C SER A 56 -14.31 -7.42 12.08
N GLU A 57 -13.68 -6.31 12.47
CA GLU A 57 -14.35 -5.21 13.17
C GLU A 57 -15.34 -4.48 12.26
N GLU A 58 -14.95 -4.22 11.00
CA GLU A 58 -15.82 -3.58 10.01
C GLU A 58 -17.09 -4.43 9.73
N LEU A 59 -16.95 -5.75 9.61
CA LEU A 59 -18.08 -6.66 9.39
C LEU A 59 -19.05 -6.65 10.58
N HIS A 60 -18.55 -6.62 11.82
CA HIS A 60 -19.43 -6.54 13.00
C HIS A 60 -20.26 -5.24 13.02
N LYS A 61 -19.71 -4.11 12.58
CA LYS A 61 -20.41 -2.82 12.54
C LYS A 61 -21.55 -2.77 11.52
N ARG A 62 -21.46 -3.53 10.42
CA ARG A 62 -22.46 -3.51 9.33
C ARG A 62 -23.67 -4.42 9.57
N ILE A 63 -23.53 -5.41 10.45
CA ILE A 63 -24.58 -6.41 10.73
C ILE A 63 -25.48 -5.94 11.89
N GLN A 64 -25.09 -4.88 12.62
CA GLN A 64 -25.94 -4.18 13.58
C GLN A 64 -26.64 -2.98 12.94
#